data_AF-A0A8D2JKH0-F1
#
_entry.id   AF-A0A8D2JKH0-F1
#
_cell.length_a   1.000
_cell.length_b   1.000
_cell.length_c   1.000
_cell.angle_alpha   90.00
_cell.angle_beta   90.00
_cell.angle_gamma   90.00
#
_symmetry.space_group_name_H-M   'P 1'
#
loop_
_entity.id
_entity.type
_entity.pdbx_description
1 polymer ?
#
loop_
_entity_poly.entity_id
_entity_poly.type
_entity_poly.pdbx_seq_one_letter_code
_entity_poly.pdbx_strand_id
1 'polypeptide(L)'
;MKVVKKELVNDDEGIDWVQTEKHVFEQASNHPFLVGLHSCFQTESRLFFVIEYVNGGDLMFHMQGQRKLPEEHARFYSAEISLALNYLHERGIIYRDLKLDNVLLDSEGHIKLTDYGMCKEGLPPGDTTSTFCGTPNYIAPEILRGEDYEFGLDNFDSQFTNEPVQLTPDDDDIVRKTDQSEFEGFEYINPLLMSAEECV
;
A
#
# COMPACT_ATOMS: atom_id res chain seq x y z
N MET A 1 0.77 -11.23 2.56
CA MET A 1 1.43 -11.44 1.24
C MET A 1 0.50 -10.93 0.16
N LYS A 2 0.90 -9.90 -0.58
CA LYS A 2 0.17 -9.38 -1.76
C LYS A 2 0.66 -10.14 -3.00
N VAL A 3 -0.24 -10.46 -3.92
CA VAL A 3 0.08 -11.20 -5.15
C VAL A 3 -0.51 -10.46 -6.34
N VAL A 4 0.35 -10.00 -7.24
CA VAL A 4 -0.02 -9.34 -8.50
C VAL A 4 0.20 -10.34 -9.63
N LYS A 5 -0.71 -10.39 -10.61
CA LYS A 5 -0.45 -11.14 -11.85
C LYS A 5 0.28 -10.25 -12.85
N LYS A 6 1.28 -10.79 -13.56
CA LYS A 6 1.97 -10.06 -14.64
C LYS A 6 1.03 -9.70 -15.80
N GLU A 7 -0.05 -10.46 -16.02
CA GLU A 7 -1.10 -10.14 -17.02
C GLU A 7 -1.90 -8.84 -16.75
N LEU A 8 -1.67 -8.19 -15.60
CA LEU A 8 -2.26 -6.90 -15.22
C LEU A 8 -1.24 -5.75 -15.28
N VAL A 9 -0.01 -6.05 -15.70
CA VAL A 9 1.14 -5.15 -15.71
C VAL A 9 1.75 -5.23 -17.11
N ASN A 10 1.09 -4.56 -18.06
CA ASN A 10 1.27 -4.75 -19.51
C ASN A 10 1.75 -3.49 -20.25
N ASP A 11 2.07 -2.43 -19.50
CA ASP A 11 2.43 -1.10 -20.00
C ASP A 11 3.33 -0.36 -18.98
N ASP A 12 3.93 0.74 -19.44
CA ASP A 12 4.85 1.56 -18.63
C ASP A 12 4.20 2.08 -17.34
N GLU A 13 2.88 2.35 -17.34
CA GLU A 13 2.14 2.82 -16.17
C GLU A 13 1.99 1.71 -15.11
N GLY A 14 1.68 0.48 -15.53
CA GLY A 14 1.69 -0.69 -14.64
C GLY A 14 3.07 -0.99 -14.06
N ILE A 15 4.14 -0.78 -14.83
CA ILE A 15 5.52 -0.99 -14.36
C ILE A 15 5.94 0.11 -13.36
N ASP A 16 5.65 1.39 -13.61
CA ASP A 16 5.84 2.50 -12.65
C ASP A 16 5.07 2.21 -11.34
N TRP A 17 3.83 1.72 -11.45
CA TRP A 17 3.00 1.33 -10.31
C TRP A 17 3.62 0.23 -9.44
N VAL A 18 4.09 -0.88 -10.04
CA VAL A 18 4.78 -1.97 -9.31
C VAL A 18 6.08 -1.47 -8.66
N GLN A 19 6.87 -0.65 -9.37
CA GLN A 19 8.16 -0.17 -8.89
C GLN A 19 8.00 0.84 -7.75
N THR A 20 7.07 1.80 -7.87
CA THR A 20 6.74 2.73 -6.77
C THR A 20 6.16 1.99 -5.57
N GLU A 21 5.27 1.00 -5.75
CA GLU A 21 4.78 0.20 -4.61
C GLU A 21 5.93 -0.51 -3.90
N LYS A 22 6.85 -1.15 -4.64
CA LYS A 22 8.06 -1.76 -4.06
C LYS A 22 8.91 -0.74 -3.30
N HIS A 23 9.19 0.42 -3.90
CA HIS A 23 10.06 1.42 -3.25
C HIS A 23 9.45 1.99 -1.96
N VAL A 24 8.15 2.31 -1.97
CA VAL A 24 7.47 2.79 -0.75
C VAL A 24 7.43 1.71 0.32
N PHE A 25 7.25 0.43 -0.04
CA PHE A 25 7.36 -0.70 0.89
C PHE A 25 8.77 -0.83 1.52
N GLU A 26 9.84 -0.59 0.75
CA GLU A 26 11.22 -0.57 1.28
C GLU A 26 11.42 0.61 2.26
N GLN A 27 10.94 1.82 1.93
CA GLN A 27 10.99 2.99 2.81
C GLN A 27 10.16 2.81 4.10
N ALA A 28 8.95 2.25 3.97
CA ALA A 28 8.01 2.04 5.07
C ALA A 28 8.55 1.15 6.20
N SER A 29 9.47 0.24 5.87
CA SER A 29 9.97 -0.84 6.74
C SER A 29 10.74 -0.38 8.00
N ASN A 30 10.90 0.94 8.22
CA ASN A 30 11.55 1.52 9.40
C ASN A 30 10.58 2.31 10.31
N HIS A 31 9.28 2.38 10.00
CA HIS A 31 8.32 3.19 10.76
C HIS A 31 7.27 2.31 11.46
N PRO A 32 6.98 2.49 12.77
CA PRO A 32 6.08 1.61 13.50
C PRO A 32 4.66 1.59 12.91
N PHE A 33 4.17 2.75 12.48
CA PHE A 33 2.80 2.91 11.98
C PHE A 33 2.64 2.71 10.46
N LEU A 34 3.58 2.02 9.83
CA LEU A 34 3.52 1.57 8.44
C LEU A 34 3.68 0.04 8.39
N VAL A 35 3.04 -0.62 7.42
CA VAL A 35 3.26 -2.05 7.13
C VAL A 35 4.63 -2.23 6.48
N GLY A 36 5.50 -3.01 7.11
CA GLY A 36 6.85 -3.29 6.61
C GLY A 36 6.90 -4.38 5.52
N LEU A 37 7.93 -4.30 4.66
CA LEU A 37 8.27 -5.31 3.66
C LEU A 37 9.27 -6.31 4.24
N HIS A 38 9.03 -7.60 4.00
CA HIS A 38 9.94 -8.68 4.33
C HIS A 38 10.80 -9.07 3.12
N SER A 39 10.16 -9.37 1.98
CA SER A 39 10.83 -9.77 0.74
C SER A 39 9.92 -9.65 -0.48
N CYS A 40 10.51 -9.55 -1.67
CA CYS A 40 9.83 -9.66 -2.96
C CYS A 40 10.40 -10.84 -3.75
N PHE A 41 9.54 -11.57 -4.47
CA PHE A 41 9.93 -12.63 -5.41
C PHE A 41 8.87 -12.79 -6.52
N GLN A 42 9.18 -13.57 -7.56
CA GLN A 42 8.29 -13.76 -8.71
C GLN A 42 8.24 -15.21 -9.21
N THR A 43 7.21 -15.49 -10.01
CA THR A 43 7.11 -16.65 -10.92
C THR A 43 7.01 -16.13 -12.37
N GLU A 44 6.90 -17.05 -13.34
CA GLU A 44 6.63 -16.70 -14.76
C GLU A 44 5.33 -15.89 -14.93
N SER A 45 4.37 -16.06 -14.01
CA SER A 45 3.01 -15.51 -14.07
C SER A 45 2.71 -14.37 -13.10
N ARG A 46 3.44 -14.26 -11.97
CA ARG A 46 3.03 -13.48 -10.80
C ARG A 46 4.21 -12.82 -10.08
N LEU A 47 3.93 -11.71 -9.42
CA LEU A 47 4.79 -10.99 -8.48
C LEU A 47 4.23 -11.16 -7.06
N PHE A 48 5.12 -11.33 -6.08
CA PHE A 48 4.77 -11.60 -4.69
C PHE A 48 5.48 -10.62 -3.76
N PHE A 49 4.72 -9.91 -2.94
CA PHE A 49 5.22 -9.08 -1.84
C PHE A 49 4.94 -9.81 -0.52
N VAL A 50 5.99 -10.26 0.15
CA VAL A 50 5.93 -10.74 1.53
C VAL A 50 6.04 -9.52 2.43
N ILE A 51 4.97 -9.26 3.19
CA ILE A 51 4.78 -8.07 4.02
C ILE A 51 4.38 -8.49 5.43
N GLU A 52 4.57 -7.60 6.39
CA GLU A 52 4.16 -7.75 7.78
C GLU A 52 2.68 -8.20 7.91
N TYR A 53 2.42 -9.16 8.80
CA TYR A 53 1.07 -9.64 9.07
C TYR A 53 0.46 -8.90 10.26
N VAL A 54 -0.52 -8.04 9.97
CA VAL A 54 -1.24 -7.21 10.95
C VAL A 54 -2.62 -7.84 11.18
N ASN A 55 -2.98 -8.12 12.43
CA ASN A 55 -4.04 -9.08 12.78
C ASN A 55 -5.21 -8.53 13.62
N GLY A 56 -5.19 -7.25 14.00
CA GLY A 56 -6.30 -6.59 14.71
C GLY A 56 -7.48 -6.18 13.82
N GLY A 57 -7.39 -6.42 12.51
CA GLY A 57 -8.35 -5.96 11.50
C GLY A 57 -8.09 -4.50 11.10
N ASP A 58 -9.01 -3.93 10.35
CA ASP A 58 -8.97 -2.55 9.83
C ASP A 58 -9.94 -1.62 10.58
N LEU A 59 -9.74 -0.30 10.49
CA LEU A 59 -10.63 0.67 11.13
C LEU A 59 -12.05 0.68 10.55
N MET A 60 -12.29 0.22 9.31
CA MET A 60 -13.64 0.12 8.74
C MET A 60 -14.44 -0.94 9.49
N PHE A 61 -13.88 -2.13 9.71
CA PHE A 61 -14.48 -3.21 10.50
C PHE A 61 -14.84 -2.76 11.92
N HIS A 62 -13.92 -2.07 12.62
CA HIS A 62 -14.20 -1.53 13.96
C HIS A 62 -15.27 -0.42 13.93
N MET A 63 -15.29 0.42 12.89
CA MET A 63 -16.32 1.45 12.69
C MET A 63 -17.69 0.87 12.39
N GLN A 64 -17.81 -0.24 11.66
CA GLN A 64 -19.09 -0.92 11.42
C GLN A 64 -19.73 -1.39 12.74
N GLY A 65 -18.91 -1.85 13.69
CA GLY A 65 -19.38 -2.23 15.04
C GLY A 65 -19.78 -1.05 15.93
N GLN A 66 -19.01 0.05 15.93
CA GLN A 66 -19.21 1.18 16.85
C GLN A 66 -20.08 2.33 16.30
N ARG A 67 -20.26 2.42 14.97
CA ARG A 67 -20.86 3.53 14.19
C ARG A 67 -20.15 4.89 14.30
N LYS A 68 -19.56 5.23 15.44
CA LYS A 68 -18.74 6.43 15.65
C LYS A 68 -17.78 6.22 16.82
N LEU A 69 -16.50 6.49 16.60
CA LEU A 69 -15.49 6.51 17.66
C LEU A 69 -15.74 7.64 18.69
N PRO A 70 -15.44 7.40 19.99
CA PRO A 70 -15.21 8.47 20.96
C PRO A 70 -14.11 9.43 20.49
N GLU A 71 -14.21 10.71 20.88
CA GLU A 71 -13.25 11.75 20.51
C GLU A 71 -11.81 11.40 20.94
N GLU A 72 -11.65 10.74 22.08
CA GLU A 72 -10.36 10.27 22.59
C GLU A 72 -9.72 9.20 21.68
N HIS A 73 -10.50 8.26 21.15
CA HIS A 73 -10.00 7.23 20.23
C HIS A 73 -9.69 7.85 18.86
N ALA A 74 -10.56 8.73 18.36
CA ALA A 74 -10.33 9.46 17.11
C ALA A 74 -9.06 10.32 17.18
N ARG A 75 -8.82 11.02 18.31
CA ARG A 75 -7.60 11.78 18.59
C ARG A 75 -6.35 10.88 18.65
N PHE A 76 -6.46 9.69 19.22
CA PHE A 76 -5.36 8.71 19.28
C PHE A 76 -4.97 8.25 17.87
N TYR A 77 -5.89 7.64 17.11
CA TYR A 77 -5.60 7.13 15.77
C TYR A 77 -5.18 8.24 14.79
N SER A 78 -5.83 9.41 14.83
CA SER A 78 -5.45 10.53 13.94
C SER A 78 -4.05 11.07 14.21
N ALA A 79 -3.55 11.00 15.45
CA ALA A 79 -2.17 11.36 15.77
C ALA A 79 -1.16 10.37 15.17
N GLU A 80 -1.42 9.06 15.27
CA GLU A 80 -0.54 8.02 14.70
C GLU A 80 -0.55 8.03 13.17
N ILE A 81 -1.74 8.21 12.55
CA ILE A 81 -1.89 8.43 11.11
C ILE A 81 -1.11 9.69 10.67
N SER A 82 -1.18 10.78 11.44
CA SER A 82 -0.45 12.01 11.11
C SER A 82 1.07 11.82 11.15
N LEU A 83 1.58 11.00 12.09
CA LEU A 83 3.00 10.64 12.15
C LEU A 83 3.41 9.77 10.95
N ALA A 84 2.59 8.77 10.59
CA ALA A 84 2.82 7.91 9.42
C ALA A 84 2.83 8.70 8.10
N LEU A 85 1.88 9.62 7.93
CA LEU A 85 1.84 10.51 6.77
C LEU A 85 3.04 11.46 6.75
N ASN A 86 3.36 12.14 7.86
CA ASN A 86 4.53 13.03 7.93
C ASN A 86 5.83 12.30 7.55
N TYR A 87 6.02 11.06 8.00
CA TYR A 87 7.18 10.23 7.63
C TYR A 87 7.31 10.00 6.12
N LEU A 88 6.18 9.80 5.42
CA LEU A 88 6.15 9.68 3.95
C LEU A 88 6.38 11.03 3.27
N HIS A 89 5.76 12.11 3.79
CA HIS A 89 5.86 13.45 3.23
C HIS A 89 7.30 14.00 3.33
N GLU A 90 8.02 13.71 4.41
CA GLU A 90 9.46 14.00 4.59
C GLU A 90 10.37 13.30 3.55
N ARG A 91 9.86 12.29 2.85
CA ARG A 91 10.54 11.55 1.78
C ARG A 91 10.05 11.92 0.37
N GLY A 92 9.17 12.92 0.26
CA GLY A 92 8.56 13.29 -1.02
C GLY A 92 7.56 12.25 -1.55
N ILE A 93 6.91 11.50 -0.64
CA ILE A 93 5.91 10.48 -0.96
C ILE A 93 4.52 10.98 -0.51
N ILE A 94 3.58 11.12 -1.46
CA ILE A 94 2.15 11.34 -1.19
C ILE A 94 1.45 9.97 -1.21
N TYR A 95 0.71 9.64 -0.15
CA TYR A 95 0.06 8.32 0.00
C TYR A 95 -1.20 8.12 -0.89
N ARG A 96 -1.98 9.19 -1.11
CA ARG A 96 -3.17 9.31 -1.99
C ARG A 96 -4.37 8.36 -1.77
N ASP A 97 -4.28 7.31 -0.96
CA ASP A 97 -5.42 6.39 -0.67
C ASP A 97 -5.54 6.09 0.83
N LEU A 98 -5.61 7.14 1.66
CA LEU A 98 -5.99 6.97 3.06
C LEU A 98 -7.48 6.66 3.18
N LYS A 99 -7.76 5.42 3.56
CA LYS A 99 -9.09 4.93 3.91
C LYS A 99 -9.07 4.11 5.18
N LEU A 100 -10.19 4.05 5.89
CA LEU A 100 -10.33 3.24 7.11
C LEU A 100 -9.97 1.77 6.87
N ASP A 101 -10.24 1.27 5.67
CA ASP A 101 -9.93 -0.06 5.16
C ASP A 101 -8.41 -0.30 5.03
N ASN A 102 -7.62 0.76 4.77
CA ASN A 102 -6.16 0.74 4.68
C ASN A 102 -5.47 1.16 6.00
N VAL A 103 -6.22 1.54 7.04
CA VAL A 103 -5.70 1.75 8.39
C VAL A 103 -5.92 0.48 9.20
N LEU A 104 -4.93 -0.40 9.18
CA LEU A 104 -4.93 -1.63 9.96
C LEU A 104 -4.65 -1.32 11.44
N LEU A 105 -5.09 -2.20 12.34
CA LEU A 105 -4.69 -2.23 13.76
C LEU A 105 -3.85 -3.47 14.03
N ASP A 106 -2.77 -3.33 14.79
CA ASP A 106 -2.00 -4.46 15.30
C ASP A 106 -2.64 -5.12 16.54
N SER A 107 -1.93 -6.08 17.13
CA SER A 107 -2.38 -6.81 18.32
C SER A 107 -2.39 -6.00 19.62
N GLU A 108 -1.73 -4.84 19.65
CA GLU A 108 -1.71 -3.92 20.80
C GLU A 108 -2.70 -2.75 20.62
N GLY A 109 -3.13 -2.50 19.38
CA GLY A 109 -4.16 -1.53 19.01
C GLY A 109 -3.61 -0.26 18.35
N HIS A 110 -2.33 -0.25 17.96
CA HIS A 110 -1.71 0.85 17.20
C HIS A 110 -2.04 0.74 15.71
N ILE A 111 -2.05 1.88 15.00
CA ILE A 111 -2.36 1.88 13.56
C ILE A 111 -1.16 1.46 12.70
N LYS A 112 -1.43 0.80 11.57
CA LYS A 112 -0.47 0.59 10.47
C LYS A 112 -1.14 0.89 9.12
N LEU A 113 -0.60 1.85 8.37
CA LEU A 113 -1.04 2.11 6.99
C LEU A 113 -0.52 1.00 6.06
N THR A 114 -1.32 0.62 5.07
CA THR A 114 -1.00 -0.44 4.08
C THR A 114 -1.32 0.00 2.64
N ASP A 115 -1.16 -0.91 1.68
CA ASP A 115 -1.51 -0.76 0.25
C ASP A 115 -0.93 0.50 -0.44
N TYR A 116 0.38 0.49 -0.68
CA TYR A 116 1.11 1.64 -1.20
C TYR A 116 1.02 1.82 -2.73
N GLY A 117 0.30 0.95 -3.45
CA GLY A 117 0.12 1.06 -4.90
C GLY A 117 -0.47 2.41 -5.37
N MET A 118 -1.16 3.16 -4.52
CA MET A 118 -1.70 4.48 -4.89
C MET A 118 -0.73 5.64 -4.65
N CYS A 119 0.44 5.40 -4.05
CA CYS A 119 1.41 6.46 -3.74
C CYS A 119 1.88 7.24 -4.98
N LYS A 120 2.43 8.44 -4.78
CA LYS A 120 3.38 9.04 -5.72
C LYS A 120 4.61 9.54 -4.97
N GLU A 121 5.77 9.11 -5.43
CA GLU A 121 7.07 9.47 -4.89
C GLU A 121 7.80 10.50 -5.77
N GLY A 122 8.97 10.95 -5.32
CA GLY A 122 9.85 11.82 -6.10
C GLY A 122 9.37 13.27 -6.21
N LEU A 123 8.54 13.74 -5.28
CA LEU A 123 8.01 15.11 -5.25
C LEU A 123 8.80 16.01 -4.26
N PRO A 124 9.61 16.98 -4.75
CA PRO A 124 10.23 18.02 -3.94
C PRO A 124 9.22 18.86 -3.12
N PRO A 125 9.68 19.54 -2.06
CA PRO A 125 8.84 20.48 -1.30
C PRO A 125 8.36 21.66 -2.17
N GLY A 126 7.09 21.61 -2.59
CA GLY A 126 6.45 22.62 -3.45
C GLY A 126 6.13 22.14 -4.88
N ASP A 127 6.44 20.89 -5.22
CA ASP A 127 6.02 20.26 -6.49
C ASP A 127 4.62 19.62 -6.34
N THR A 128 3.82 19.67 -7.41
CA THR A 128 2.42 19.18 -7.45
C THR A 128 2.25 17.99 -8.38
N THR A 129 1.08 17.34 -8.35
CA THR A 129 0.71 16.30 -9.32
C THR A 129 -0.76 16.43 -9.76
N SER A 130 -1.12 15.77 -10.86
CA SER A 130 -2.45 15.89 -11.50
C SER A 130 -3.03 14.56 -12.03
N THR A 131 -2.46 13.42 -11.63
CA THR A 131 -3.04 12.10 -11.93
C THR A 131 -4.44 11.97 -11.31
N PHE A 132 -5.47 11.67 -12.09
CA PHE A 132 -6.79 11.39 -11.53
C PHE A 132 -6.81 10.00 -10.87
N CYS A 133 -6.67 9.96 -9.55
CA CYS A 133 -6.63 8.73 -8.76
C CYS A 133 -7.27 8.90 -7.36
N GLY A 134 -7.60 7.79 -6.71
CA GLY A 134 -8.37 7.73 -5.46
C GLY A 134 -9.65 6.91 -5.65
N THR A 135 -10.24 6.42 -4.56
CA THR A 135 -11.45 5.59 -4.61
C THR A 135 -12.71 6.50 -4.81
N PRO A 136 -13.85 6.10 -5.40
CA PRO A 136 -14.83 7.09 -5.92
C PRO A 136 -15.56 8.05 -4.96
N ASN A 137 -15.83 7.69 -3.69
CA ASN A 137 -16.31 8.69 -2.69
C ASN A 137 -15.13 9.37 -1.94
N TYR A 138 -13.92 9.07 -2.40
CA TYR A 138 -12.60 9.17 -1.77
C TYR A 138 -11.66 9.91 -2.76
N ILE A 139 -12.21 10.93 -3.46
CA ILE A 139 -11.53 11.81 -4.43
C ILE A 139 -11.75 13.26 -4.01
N ALA A 140 -10.67 14.02 -3.90
CA ALA A 140 -10.72 15.41 -3.44
C ALA A 140 -11.40 16.35 -4.47
N PRO A 141 -12.04 17.46 -4.04
CA PRO A 141 -12.80 18.34 -4.93
C PRO A 141 -11.99 18.96 -6.08
N GLU A 142 -10.69 19.19 -5.89
CA GLU A 142 -9.69 19.67 -6.86
C GLU A 142 -9.39 18.62 -7.94
N ILE A 143 -9.22 17.36 -7.55
CA ILE A 143 -9.06 16.23 -8.48
C ILE A 143 -10.32 16.07 -9.33
N LEU A 144 -11.51 16.21 -8.73
CA LEU A 144 -12.80 16.25 -9.46
C LEU A 144 -12.98 17.46 -10.39
N ARG A 145 -12.15 18.51 -10.25
CA ARG A 145 -12.12 19.70 -11.12
C ARG A 145 -11.01 19.67 -12.17
N GLY A 146 -10.08 18.71 -12.09
CA GLY A 146 -8.88 18.66 -12.94
C GLY A 146 -7.86 19.74 -12.61
N GLU A 147 -7.78 20.14 -11.34
CA GLU A 147 -6.78 21.08 -10.81
C GLU A 147 -5.55 20.29 -10.29
N ASP A 148 -4.35 20.86 -10.42
CA ASP A 148 -3.14 20.30 -9.80
C ASP A 148 -3.32 20.27 -8.27
N TYR A 149 -2.90 19.18 -7.62
CA TYR A 149 -3.21 18.91 -6.21
C TYR A 149 -1.98 18.54 -5.36
N GLU A 150 -2.15 18.72 -4.05
CA GLU A 150 -1.19 18.40 -2.99
C GLU A 150 -1.81 17.37 -2.00
N PHE A 151 -1.26 17.22 -0.79
CA PHE A 151 -1.66 16.22 0.20
C PHE A 151 -3.15 16.30 0.61
N GLY A 152 -3.99 15.42 0.05
CA GLY A 152 -5.41 15.29 0.34
C GLY A 152 -5.82 13.85 0.71
N LEU A 153 -6.90 13.72 1.50
CA LEU A 153 -7.37 12.48 2.11
C LEU A 153 -8.91 12.46 2.16
N ASP A 154 -9.55 11.33 1.82
CA ASP A 154 -10.76 10.81 2.47
C ASP A 154 -11.23 9.50 1.79
N ASN A 155 -12.06 8.68 2.47
CA ASN A 155 -13.31 7.96 1.94
C ASN A 155 -13.50 5.14 0.79
N PHE A 156 -13.69 3.90 1.43
CA PHE A 156 -14.24 2.59 0.92
C PHE A 156 -13.34 1.73 -0.04
N ASP A 157 -13.65 0.47 -0.42
CA ASP A 157 -14.81 -0.43 -0.15
C ASP A 157 -14.35 -1.90 0.11
N SER A 158 -15.22 -2.72 0.71
CA SER A 158 -14.85 -3.96 1.41
C SER A 158 -15.52 -5.24 0.88
N GLN A 159 -14.77 -6.12 0.18
CA GLN A 159 -15.25 -7.48 -0.16
C GLN A 159 -14.09 -8.46 -0.49
N PHE A 160 -13.67 -9.33 0.46
CA PHE A 160 -12.56 -10.28 0.20
C PHE A 160 -12.56 -11.62 0.99
N THR A 161 -13.30 -11.75 2.10
CA THR A 161 -13.03 -12.79 3.12
C THR A 161 -13.74 -14.15 2.94
N ASN A 162 -14.49 -14.37 1.86
CA ASN A 162 -15.32 -15.57 1.66
C ASN A 162 -14.74 -16.61 0.68
N GLU A 163 -13.61 -16.34 0.02
CA GLU A 163 -13.07 -17.23 -1.01
C GLU A 163 -12.09 -18.29 -0.47
N PRO A 164 -12.01 -19.50 -1.06
CA PRO A 164 -11.05 -20.51 -0.68
C PRO A 164 -9.62 -20.06 -1.02
N VAL A 165 -8.67 -20.29 -0.10
CA VAL A 165 -7.26 -19.87 -0.27
C VAL A 165 -6.55 -20.74 -1.32
N GLN A 166 -6.65 -20.32 -2.58
CA GLN A 166 -5.95 -20.90 -3.72
C GLN A 166 -5.59 -19.78 -4.72
N LEU A 167 -4.44 -19.89 -5.38
CA LEU A 167 -4.17 -19.06 -6.55
C LEU A 167 -4.98 -19.58 -7.74
N THR A 168 -5.48 -18.68 -8.58
CA THR A 168 -6.01 -19.05 -9.90
C THR A 168 -4.96 -19.86 -10.65
N PRO A 169 -5.32 -20.95 -11.36
CA PRO A 169 -4.41 -21.58 -12.32
C PRO A 169 -3.92 -20.54 -13.34
N ASP A 170 -2.67 -20.69 -13.77
CA ASP A 170 -2.06 -19.78 -14.73
C ASP A 170 -2.45 -20.17 -16.17
N ASP A 171 -2.46 -19.20 -17.09
CA ASP A 171 -2.76 -19.41 -18.51
C ASP A 171 -1.47 -19.45 -19.32
N ASP A 172 -1.13 -20.65 -19.80
CA ASP A 172 0.02 -20.97 -20.66
C ASP A 172 0.21 -19.98 -21.82
N ASP A 173 -0.87 -19.54 -22.46
CA ASP A 173 -0.80 -18.66 -23.63
C ASP A 173 -0.70 -17.19 -23.24
N ILE A 174 -1.03 -16.80 -22.00
CA ILE A 174 -0.73 -15.47 -21.47
C ILE A 174 0.72 -15.40 -21.00
N VAL A 175 1.18 -16.39 -20.20
CA VAL A 175 2.55 -16.44 -19.66
C VAL A 175 3.61 -16.41 -20.78
N ARG A 176 3.34 -17.06 -21.93
CA ARG A 176 4.21 -17.01 -23.14
C ARG A 176 4.28 -15.65 -23.85
N LYS A 177 3.38 -14.71 -23.54
CA LYS A 177 3.33 -13.37 -24.16
C LYS A 177 3.88 -12.27 -23.24
N THR A 178 3.90 -12.49 -21.94
CA THR A 178 4.53 -11.60 -20.95
C THR A 178 6.02 -11.45 -21.24
N ASP A 179 6.51 -10.22 -21.42
CA ASP A 179 7.95 -9.97 -21.42
C ASP A 179 8.46 -10.12 -19.98
N GLN A 180 9.42 -11.03 -19.78
CA GLN A 180 9.95 -11.31 -18.45
C GLN A 180 11.06 -10.33 -18.06
N SER A 181 11.62 -9.58 -19.01
CA SER A 181 12.71 -8.62 -18.77
C SER A 181 12.25 -7.35 -18.04
N GLU A 182 10.97 -6.98 -18.20
CA GLU A 182 10.33 -5.87 -17.48
C GLU A 182 10.29 -6.08 -15.95
N PHE A 183 10.48 -7.33 -15.50
CA PHE A 183 10.46 -7.74 -14.10
C PHE A 183 11.83 -8.17 -13.55
N GLU A 184 12.93 -7.97 -14.30
CA GLU A 184 14.28 -8.23 -13.79
C GLU A 184 14.62 -7.31 -12.60
N GLY A 185 15.10 -7.89 -11.50
CA GLY A 185 15.39 -7.14 -10.27
C GLY A 185 14.16 -6.88 -9.38
N PHE A 186 13.02 -7.53 -9.65
CA PHE A 186 11.88 -7.51 -8.73
C PHE A 186 12.22 -8.15 -7.36
N GLU A 187 13.17 -9.08 -7.31
CA GLU A 187 13.65 -9.72 -6.08
C GLU A 187 14.09 -8.70 -5.01
N TYR A 188 13.79 -8.99 -3.74
CA TYR A 188 14.24 -8.20 -2.59
C TYR A 188 14.20 -9.06 -1.31
N ILE A 189 15.12 -8.80 -0.38
CA ILE A 189 15.07 -9.30 1.00
C ILE A 189 15.44 -8.13 1.91
N ASN A 190 14.65 -7.86 2.94
CA ASN A 190 14.88 -6.73 3.84
C ASN A 190 16.18 -6.92 4.66
N PRO A 191 17.20 -6.05 4.47
CA PRO A 191 18.48 -6.18 5.17
C PRO A 191 18.37 -6.09 6.70
N LEU A 192 17.33 -5.42 7.21
CA LEU A 192 17.09 -5.27 8.66
C LEU A 192 16.73 -6.62 9.28
N LEU A 193 15.93 -7.44 8.58
CA LEU A 193 15.53 -8.76 9.07
C LEU A 193 16.71 -9.75 9.05
N MET A 194 17.59 -9.67 8.05
CA MET A 194 18.83 -10.45 8.01
C MET A 194 19.70 -10.20 9.25
N SER A 195 19.77 -8.94 9.72
CA SER A 195 20.53 -8.59 10.94
C SER A 195 19.93 -9.13 12.24
N ALA A 196 18.62 -9.44 12.25
CA ALA A 196 17.95 -10.03 13.41
C ALA A 196 18.15 -11.55 13.51
N GLU A 197 18.23 -12.25 12.37
CA GLU A 197 18.43 -13.71 12.34
C GLU A 197 19.87 -14.13 12.68
N GLU A 198 20.88 -13.27 12.43
CA GLU A 198 22.29 -13.52 12.84
C GLU A 198 22.56 -13.32 14.36
N CYS A 199 21.54 -12.95 15.15
CA CYS A 199 21.68 -12.61 16.58
C CYS A 199 21.24 -13.72 17.57
N VAL A 200 21.19 -14.99 17.15
CA VAL A 200 20.68 -16.14 17.94
C VAL A 200 21.73 -17.26 18.10
#